data_AF-A0A1L9AW53-F1
#
_entry.id   AF-A0A1L9AW53-F1
#
_cell.length_a   1.000
_cell.length_b   1.000
_cell.length_c   1.000
_cell.angle_alpha   90.00
_cell.angle_beta   90.00
_cell.angle_gamma   90.00
#
_symmetry.space_group_name_H-M   'P 1'
#
loop_
_entity.id
_entity.type
_entity.pdbx_description
1 polymer ?
#
loop_
_entity_poly.entity_id
_entity_poly.type
_entity_poly.pdbx_seq_one_letter_code
_entity_poly.pdbx_strand_id
1 'polypeptide(L)'
;MKVDKGIILVDQLSGSRESTHTRLRFRYEPKDKRVLRIGEDVTKADGATGESTLVSTNLLTGQRVTEKRQYDEKKKKDALLSSKKEKVPVSRRYLEDVDISTYGGPRAPAAPTKSI
;
A
#
# COMPACT_ATOMS: atom_id res chain seq x y z
N MET A 1 -4.02 -4.83 12.10
CA MET A 1 -3.77 -3.42 12.47
C MET A 1 -2.86 -3.39 13.68
N LYS A 2 -1.92 -2.45 13.73
CA LYS A 2 -1.08 -2.20 14.92
C LYS A 2 -0.77 -0.72 15.08
N VAL A 3 -0.30 -0.34 16.27
CA VAL A 3 0.21 1.00 16.55
C VAL A 3 1.71 0.90 16.80
N ASP A 4 2.49 1.72 16.10
CA ASP A 4 3.94 1.82 16.28
C ASP A 4 4.34 3.28 16.39
N LYS A 5 4.97 3.68 17.51
CA LYS A 5 5.44 5.05 17.76
C LYS A 5 4.38 6.13 17.49
N GLY A 6 3.13 5.87 17.89
CA GLY A 6 2.00 6.79 17.68
C GLY A 6 1.45 6.83 16.25
N ILE A 7 1.93 5.95 15.36
CA ILE A 7 1.43 5.78 14.01
C ILE A 7 0.55 4.53 13.95
N ILE A 8 -0.66 4.68 13.44
CA ILE A 8 -1.56 3.57 13.17
C ILE A 8 -1.18 2.96 11.82
N LEU A 9 -0.92 1.65 11.83
CA LEU A 9 -0.56 0.86 10.66
C LEU A 9 -1.71 -0.08 10.31
N VAL A 10 -2.26 0.10 9.11
CA VAL A 10 -3.32 -0.74 8.56
C VAL A 10 -2.75 -1.53 7.41
N ASP A 11 -2.62 -2.84 7.59
CA ASP A 11 -2.16 -3.78 6.59
C ASP A 11 -3.37 -4.49 5.95
N GLN A 12 -3.37 -4.60 4.62
CA GLN A 12 -4.34 -5.34 3.83
C GLN A 12 -3.59 -6.21 2.83
N LEU A 13 -3.91 -7.51 2.80
CA LEU A 13 -3.38 -8.45 1.84
C LEU A 13 -4.52 -8.95 0.96
N SER A 14 -4.30 -8.99 -0.34
CA SER A 14 -5.24 -9.53 -1.33
C SER A 14 -4.52 -10.35 -2.39
N GLY A 15 -5.26 -11.21 -3.07
CA GLY A 15 -4.71 -12.10 -4.09
C GLY A 15 -4.14 -13.41 -3.53
N SER A 16 -3.48 -14.16 -4.40
CA SER A 16 -2.87 -15.47 -4.07
C SER A 16 -1.51 -15.55 -4.75
N ARG A 17 -1.42 -16.08 -5.97
CA ARG A 17 -0.19 -16.09 -6.77
C ARG A 17 0.29 -14.67 -7.06
N GLU A 18 -0.56 -13.89 -7.71
CA GLU A 18 -0.39 -12.45 -7.76
C GLU A 18 -1.01 -11.88 -6.50
N SER A 19 -0.19 -11.27 -5.65
CA SER A 19 -0.62 -10.70 -4.39
C SER A 19 -0.35 -9.22 -4.34
N THR A 20 -1.24 -8.49 -3.68
CA THR A 20 -1.06 -7.08 -3.35
C THR A 20 -1.14 -6.92 -1.84
N HIS A 21 -0.04 -6.45 -1.25
CA HIS A 21 0.03 -6.03 0.14
C HIS A 21 0.06 -4.51 0.21
N THR A 22 -0.95 -3.94 0.85
CA THR A 22 -1.05 -2.50 1.10
C THR A 22 -0.84 -2.25 2.59
N ARG A 23 0.05 -1.31 2.92
CA ARG A 23 0.21 -0.75 4.27
C ARG A 23 -0.08 0.74 4.25
N LEU A 24 -1.14 1.14 4.95
CA LEU A 24 -1.48 2.54 5.16
C LEU A 24 -0.97 3.01 6.52
N ARG A 25 -0.44 4.23 6.57
CA ARG A 25 0.12 4.85 7.76
C ARG A 25 -0.69 6.09 8.13
N PHE A 26 -1.19 6.12 9.36
CA PHE A 26 -2.01 7.23 9.86
C PHE A 26 -1.45 7.81 11.16
N ARG A 27 -1.67 9.10 11.37
CA ARG A 27 -1.32 9.82 12.59
C ARG A 27 -2.51 10.63 13.06
N TYR A 28 -2.77 10.62 14.36
CA TYR A 28 -3.76 11.52 14.95
C TYR A 28 -3.22 12.95 15.01
N GLU A 29 -4.00 13.90 14.50
CA GLU A 29 -3.71 15.34 14.53
C GLU A 29 -4.59 16.01 15.61
N PRO A 30 -4.05 16.33 16.80
CA PRO A 30 -4.85 16.78 17.93
C PRO A 30 -5.46 18.17 17.72
N LYS A 31 -4.85 19.03 16.89
CA LYS A 31 -5.38 20.36 16.57
C LYS A 31 -6.70 20.26 15.81
N ASP A 32 -6.79 19.32 14.88
CA ASP A 32 -7.95 19.13 14.03
C ASP A 32 -8.91 18.08 14.59
N LYS A 33 -8.48 17.29 15.59
CA LYS A 33 -9.16 16.10 16.11
C LYS A 33 -9.47 15.07 15.03
N ARG A 34 -8.57 14.95 14.05
CA ARG A 34 -8.73 14.08 12.86
C ARG A 34 -7.54 13.15 12.71
N VAL A 35 -7.73 12.07 11.96
CA VAL A 35 -6.68 11.09 11.67
C VAL A 35 -6.16 11.34 10.27
N LEU A 36 -4.91 11.80 10.14
CA LEU A 36 -4.27 12.11 8.87
C LEU A 36 -3.58 10.88 8.28
N ARG A 37 -3.78 10.61 6.99
CA ARG A 37 -2.99 9.62 6.25
C ARG A 37 -1.62 10.22 5.90
N ILE A 38 -0.55 9.65 6.45
CA ILE A 38 0.81 10.19 6.34
C ILE A 38 1.70 9.41 5.36
N GLY A 39 1.28 8.21 4.96
CA GLY A 39 2.02 7.42 3.99
C GLY A 39 1.31 6.16 3.58
N GLU A 40 1.81 5.55 2.52
CA GLU A 40 1.36 4.25 2.03
C GLU A 40 2.55 3.47 1.47
N ASP A 41 2.50 2.16 1.62
CA ASP A 41 3.40 1.21 0.97
C ASP A 41 2.53 0.19 0.23
N VAL A 42 2.73 0.03 -1.07
CA VAL A 42 2.00 -0.95 -1.90
C VAL A 42 3.01 -1.89 -2.52
N THR A 43 2.93 -3.17 -2.16
CA THR A 43 3.76 -4.23 -2.71
C THR A 43 2.91 -5.10 -3.60
N LYS A 44 3.30 -5.24 -4.86
CA LYS A 44 2.78 -6.27 -5.78
C LYS A 44 3.82 -7.36 -5.92
N ALA A 45 3.44 -8.62 -5.75
CA ALA A 45 4.35 -9.75 -5.86
C ALA A 45 3.74 -10.87 -6.73
N ASP A 46 4.57 -11.54 -7.51
CA ASP A 46 4.24 -12.79 -8.20
C ASP A 46 4.95 -13.94 -7.51
N GLY A 47 4.18 -14.79 -6.83
CA GLY A 47 4.67 -15.94 -6.10
C GLY A 47 5.28 -17.03 -6.99
N ALA A 48 5.07 -17.02 -8.31
CA ALA A 48 5.67 -17.99 -9.22
C ALA A 48 7.05 -17.58 -9.72
N THR A 49 7.28 -16.28 -9.92
CA THR A 49 8.59 -15.76 -10.35
C THR A 49 9.45 -15.31 -9.18
N GLY A 50 8.84 -14.99 -8.04
CA GLY A 50 9.52 -14.35 -6.91
C GLY A 50 9.79 -12.86 -7.13
N GLU A 51 9.25 -12.27 -8.20
CA GLU A 51 9.37 -10.83 -8.44
C GLU A 51 8.42 -10.04 -7.54
N SER A 52 8.88 -8.88 -7.08
CA SER A 52 8.01 -7.91 -6.43
C SER A 52 8.35 -6.47 -6.75
N THR A 53 7.34 -5.62 -6.73
CA THR A 53 7.47 -4.16 -6.85
C THR A 53 6.86 -3.50 -5.63
N LEU A 54 7.66 -2.75 -4.89
CA LEU A 54 7.23 -1.92 -3.76
C LEU A 54 7.15 -0.46 -4.20
N VAL A 55 6.02 0.19 -3.95
CA VAL A 55 5.88 1.65 -4.07
C VAL A 55 5.61 2.20 -2.68
N SER A 56 6.57 2.96 -2.13
CA SER A 56 6.42 3.67 -0.86
C SER A 56 6.26 5.16 -1.11
N THR A 57 5.20 5.77 -0.57
CA THR A 57 4.96 7.21 -0.66
C THR A 57 4.87 7.82 0.73
N ASN A 58 5.72 8.81 1.00
CA ASN A 58 5.57 9.71 2.14
C ASN A 58 4.66 10.88 1.72
N LEU A 59 3.45 10.92 2.27
CA LEU A 59 2.44 11.90 1.88
C LEU A 59 2.65 13.26 2.56
N LEU A 60 3.53 13.35 3.56
CA LEU A 60 3.91 14.61 4.18
C LEU A 60 4.95 15.37 3.33
N THR A 61 5.85 14.64 2.66
CA THR A 61 6.93 15.24 1.86
C THR A 61 6.73 15.11 0.36
N GLY A 62 5.80 14.25 -0.08
CA GLY A 62 5.60 13.91 -1.49
C GLY A 62 6.71 13.03 -2.05
N GLN A 63 7.59 12.48 -1.21
CA GLN A 63 8.64 11.58 -1.69
C GLN A 63 8.03 10.21 -1.99
N ARG A 64 8.24 9.72 -3.21
CA ARG A 64 7.90 8.36 -3.62
C ARG A 64 9.16 7.59 -4.00
N VAL A 65 9.24 6.35 -3.53
CA VAL A 65 10.28 5.40 -3.87
C VAL A 65 9.64 4.15 -4.45
N THR A 66 10.06 3.77 -5.64
CA THR A 66 9.66 2.52 -6.30
C THR A 66 10.86 1.59 -6.32
N GLU A 67 10.71 0.40 -5.76
CA GLU A 67 11.73 -0.63 -5.72
C GLU A 67 11.26 -1.87 -6.45
N LYS A 68 12.06 -2.38 -7.39
CA LYS A 68 11.88 -3.73 -7.93
C LYS A 68 12.80 -4.68 -7.21
N ARG A 69 12.27 -5.83 -6.82
CA ARG A 69 12.99 -6.85 -6.05
C ARG A 69 12.73 -8.23 -6.65
N GLN A 70 13.67 -9.13 -6.40
CA GLN A 70 13.60 -10.53 -6.80
C GLN A 70 13.97 -11.39 -5.59
N TYR A 71 13.17 -12.42 -5.31
CA TYR A 71 13.52 -13.38 -4.28
C TYR A 71 14.78 -14.16 -4.66
N ASP A 72 15.81 -14.09 -3.80
CA ASP A 72 17.06 -14.85 -3.92
C ASP A 72 16.96 -16.09 -3.04
N GLU A 73 16.73 -17.25 -3.66
CA GLU A 73 16.58 -18.54 -2.97
C GLU A 73 17.80 -18.91 -2.13
N LYS A 74 19.02 -18.57 -2.59
CA LYS A 74 20.27 -18.90 -1.87
C LYS A 74 20.37 -18.15 -0.56
N LYS A 75 19.90 -16.90 -0.54
CA LYS A 75 19.93 -16.03 0.64
C LYS A 75 18.62 -16.00 1.42
N LYS A 76 17.58 -16.70 0.93
CA LYS A 76 16.21 -16.72 1.47
C LYS A 76 15.67 -15.31 1.75
N LYS A 77 15.94 -14.37 0.84
CA LYS A 77 15.54 -12.96 0.99
C LYS A 77 15.39 -12.26 -0.35
N ASP A 78 14.64 -11.17 -0.36
CA ASP A 78 14.53 -10.31 -1.53
C ASP A 78 15.85 -9.56 -1.80
N ALA A 79 16.32 -9.62 -3.04
CA ALA A 79 17.39 -8.80 -3.59
C ALA A 79 16.81 -7.58 -4.31
N LEU A 80 17.32 -6.39 -4.01
CA LEU A 80 16.95 -5.17 -4.70
C LEU A 80 17.55 -5.17 -6.12
N LEU A 81 16.70 -5.12 -7.14
CA LEU A 81 17.11 -5.02 -8.54
C LEU A 81 17.26 -3.57 -8.99
N SER A 82 16.33 -2.72 -8.57
CA SER A 82 16.38 -1.29 -8.91
C SER A 82 15.58 -0.47 -7.91
N SER A 83 15.96 0.81 -7.79
CA SER A 83 15.24 1.80 -6.99
C SER A 83 15.12 3.10 -7.79
N LYS A 84 13.91 3.65 -7.86
CA LYS A 84 13.62 4.94 -8.47
C LYS A 84 13.01 5.85 -7.41
N LYS A 85 13.49 7.09 -7.33
CA LYS A 85 12.91 8.13 -6.49
C LYS A 85 12.23 9.17 -7.36
N GLU A 86 11.07 9.62 -6.95
CA GLU A 86 10.34 10.70 -7.60
C GLU A 86 9.59 11.55 -6.56
N LYS A 87 9.13 12.73 -7.00
CA LYS A 87 8.32 13.62 -6.18
C LYS A 87 6.90 13.64 -6.73
N VAL A 88 5.93 13.49 -5.84
CA VAL A 88 4.51 13.54 -6.14
C VAL A 88 3.85 14.69 -5.42
N PRO A 89 2.72 15.22 -5.92
CA PRO A 89 1.97 16.26 -5.23
C PRO A 89 1.61 15.83 -3.82
N VAL A 90 1.87 16.72 -2.86
CA VAL A 90 1.48 16.53 -1.46
C VAL A 90 -0.01 16.83 -1.34
N SER A 91 -0.77 15.87 -0.82
CA SER A 91 -2.20 16.00 -0.56
C SER A 91 -2.48 15.50 0.86
N ARG A 92 -3.05 16.38 1.69
CA ARG A 92 -3.53 15.99 3.03
C ARG A 92 -4.87 15.31 2.87
N ARG A 93 -4.93 14.02 3.21
CA ARG A 93 -6.16 13.23 3.23
C ARG A 93 -6.37 12.69 4.63
N TYR A 94 -7.52 12.97 5.21
CA TYR A 94 -7.88 12.39 6.50
C TYR A 94 -8.57 11.05 6.28
N LEU A 95 -8.62 10.23 7.33
CA LEU A 95 -9.11 8.85 7.29
C LEU A 95 -10.50 8.75 6.66
N GLU A 96 -11.39 9.67 7.01
CA GLU A 96 -12.75 9.79 6.49
C GLU A 96 -12.83 10.15 4.99
N ASP A 97 -11.76 10.74 4.44
CA ASP A 97 -11.67 11.10 3.02
C ASP A 97 -10.99 10.00 2.18
N VAL A 98 -10.50 8.92 2.82
CA VAL A 98 -9.83 7.82 2.13
C VAL A 98 -10.87 6.83 1.61
N ASP A 99 -11.02 6.79 0.28
CA ASP A 99 -11.75 5.71 -0.37
C ASP A 99 -10.96 4.39 -0.30
N ILE A 100 -11.33 3.54 0.66
CA ILE A 100 -10.69 2.24 0.88
C ILE A 100 -10.94 1.25 -0.26
N SER A 101 -11.97 1.47 -1.10
CA SER A 101 -12.29 0.58 -2.21
C SER A 101 -11.17 0.56 -3.26
N THR A 102 -10.37 1.61 -3.32
CA THR A 102 -9.17 1.70 -4.18
C THR A 102 -8.08 0.68 -3.84
N TYR A 103 -8.13 0.07 -2.65
CA TYR A 103 -7.15 -0.92 -2.18
C TYR A 103 -7.70 -2.35 -2.14
N GLY A 104 -9.02 -2.52 -2.32
CA GLY A 104 -9.58 -3.83 -2.60
C GLY A 104 -9.15 -4.25 -4.00
N GLY A 105 -8.57 -5.44 -4.15
CA GLY A 105 -8.36 -6.05 -5.48
C GLY A 105 -9.65 -6.03 -6.31
N PRO A 106 -9.58 -6.29 -7.63
CA PRO A 106 -10.72 -6.14 -8.52
C PRO A 106 -11.95 -6.81 -7.91
N ARG A 107 -12.96 -5.99 -7.59
CA ARG A 107 -14.25 -6.50 -7.15
C ARG A 107 -14.80 -7.29 -8.34
N ALA A 108 -15.06 -8.58 -8.17
CA ALA A 108 -15.78 -9.33 -9.19
C ALA A 108 -17.01 -8.51 -9.59
N PRO A 109 -17.30 -8.32 -10.90
CA PRO A 109 -18.48 -7.59 -11.30
C PRO A 109 -19.69 -8.22 -10.61
N ALA A 110 -20.56 -7.37 -10.05
CA ALA A 110 -21.79 -7.84 -9.44
C ALA A 110 -22.53 -8.71 -10.45
N ALA A 111 -22.85 -9.96 -10.06
CA ALA A 111 -23.62 -10.85 -10.90
C ALA A 111 -24.92 -10.12 -11.29
N PRO A 112 -25.33 -10.12 -12.57
CA PRO A 112 -26.55 -9.47 -12.98
C PRO A 112 -27.71 -10.09 -12.20
N THR A 113 -28.40 -9.27 -11.41
CA THR A 113 -29.65 -9.63 -10.78
C THR A 113 -30.61 -10.02 -11.89
N LYS A 114 -30.93 -11.32 -12.01
CA LYS A 114 -32.03 -11.75 -12.88
C LYS A 114 -33.30 -11.18 -12.27
N SER A 115 -33.85 -10.14 -12.91
CA SER A 115 -35.24 -9.75 -12.70
C SER A 115 -36.12 -10.93 -13.12
N ILE A 116 -36.99 -11.35 -12.20
CA ILE A 116 -38.05 -12.35 -12.38
C ILE A 116 -39.13 -11.76 -13.29
#